data_AF-A0A957BV99-F1
#
_entry.id   AF-A0A957BV99-F1
#
_cell.length_a   1.000
_cell.length_b   1.000
_cell.length_c   1.000
_cell.angle_alpha   90.00
_cell.angle_beta   90.00
_cell.angle_gamma   90.00
#
_symmetry.space_group_name_H-M   'P 1'
#
loop_
_entity.id
_entity.type
_entity.pdbx_description
1 polymer ?
#
loop_
_entity_poly.entity_id
_entity_poly.type
_entity_poly.pdbx_seq_one_letter_code
_entity_poly.pdbx_strand_id
1 'polypeptide(L)'
;MTHTQIDTSVSEPHGVETSVDQAKTNAGVARASGVLALGNIVSRVLGMARDVVLANLFGASRAVDAYNIALIIPKTLHDLLIAGHVNSAIVPVLSETAAKDGQKALYQLLSVLFSLATVI
;
A
#
# COMPACT_ATOMS: atom_id res chain seq x y z
N MET A 1 61.12 -26.66 7.96
CA MET A 1 60.68 -25.30 8.32
C MET A 1 59.16 -25.28 8.25
N THR A 2 58.57 -25.31 9.43
CA THR A 2 57.15 -25.45 9.75
C THR A 2 56.43 -24.15 9.50
N HIS A 3 55.57 -24.08 8.48
CA HIS A 3 54.55 -23.04 8.39
C HIS A 3 53.37 -23.46 9.28
N THR A 4 53.39 -22.99 10.52
CA THR A 4 52.25 -23.01 11.44
C THR A 4 51.17 -22.09 10.87
N GLN A 5 50.11 -22.69 10.33
CA GLN A 5 48.83 -22.01 10.17
C GLN A 5 48.29 -21.71 11.57
N ILE A 6 48.21 -20.43 11.91
CA ILE A 6 47.40 -19.96 13.02
C ILE A 6 45.96 -19.95 12.50
N ASP A 7 45.20 -20.95 12.89
CA ASP A 7 43.73 -20.89 12.92
C ASP A 7 43.33 -19.78 13.89
N THR A 8 43.26 -18.56 13.40
CA THR A 8 42.50 -17.50 14.07
C THR A 8 41.03 -17.75 13.75
N SER A 9 40.38 -18.57 14.60
CA SER A 9 38.93 -18.55 14.74
C SER A 9 38.54 -17.17 15.25
N VAL A 10 38.29 -16.26 14.31
CA VAL A 10 37.60 -15.00 14.59
C VAL A 10 36.17 -15.38 14.98
N SER A 11 35.95 -15.48 16.28
CA SER A 11 34.61 -15.51 16.86
C SER A 11 34.05 -14.08 16.80
N GLU A 12 33.24 -13.78 15.79
CA GLU A 12 32.43 -12.55 15.74
C GLU A 12 31.23 -12.69 16.70
N PRO A 13 31.03 -11.74 17.64
CA PRO A 13 29.80 -11.65 18.41
C PRO A 13 28.80 -10.73 17.68
N HIS A 14 28.13 -11.24 16.65
CA HIS A 14 27.07 -10.50 15.91
C HIS A 14 25.77 -11.31 15.88
N GLY A 15 25.08 -11.39 17.03
CA GLY A 15 23.80 -12.12 17.12
C GLY A 15 22.75 -11.53 18.05
N VAL A 16 23.07 -10.50 18.84
CA VAL A 16 22.15 -10.01 19.89
C VAL A 16 21.45 -8.71 19.47
N GLU A 17 22.12 -7.83 18.73
CA GLU A 17 21.61 -6.49 18.40
C GLU A 17 20.50 -6.49 17.33
N THR A 18 20.58 -7.37 16.33
CA THR A 18 19.58 -7.51 15.26
C THR A 18 18.24 -8.09 15.75
N SER A 19 18.25 -8.91 16.80
CA SER A 19 17.05 -9.58 17.32
C SER A 19 16.10 -8.63 18.07
N VAL A 20 16.65 -7.63 18.77
CA VAL A 20 15.89 -6.66 19.55
C VAL A 20 15.24 -5.60 18.65
N ASP A 21 15.92 -5.22 17.57
CA ASP A 21 15.43 -4.23 16.62
C ASP A 21 14.38 -4.82 15.65
N GLN A 22 14.56 -6.07 15.23
CA GLN A 22 13.52 -6.82 14.50
C GLN A 22 12.26 -7.03 15.37
N ALA A 23 12.39 -7.34 16.66
CA ALA A 23 11.22 -7.51 17.53
C ALA A 23 10.39 -6.22 17.66
N LYS A 24 11.04 -5.05 17.79
CA LYS A 24 10.35 -3.74 17.82
C LYS A 24 9.73 -3.38 16.48
N THR A 25 10.43 -3.64 15.38
CA THR A 25 9.94 -3.41 14.01
C THR A 25 8.73 -4.30 13.71
N ASN A 26 8.78 -5.59 14.05
CA ASN A 26 7.68 -6.54 13.88
C ASN A 26 6.46 -6.13 14.71
N ALA A 27 6.67 -5.65 15.94
CA ALA A 27 5.59 -5.12 16.77
C ALA A 27 4.96 -3.85 16.17
N GLY A 28 5.76 -2.98 15.54
CA GLY A 28 5.27 -1.80 14.82
C GLY A 28 4.47 -2.17 13.57
N VAL A 29 4.99 -3.09 12.75
CA VAL A 29 4.32 -3.59 11.53
C VAL A 29 3.02 -4.32 11.88
N ALA A 30 3.01 -5.13 12.94
CA ALA A 30 1.79 -5.82 13.39
C ALA A 30 0.68 -4.83 13.81
N ARG A 31 1.04 -3.77 14.52
CA ARG A 31 0.07 -2.70 14.88
C ARG A 31 -0.41 -1.94 13.65
N ALA A 32 0.49 -1.56 12.74
CA ALA A 32 0.15 -0.84 11.51
C ALA A 32 -0.79 -1.66 10.62
N SER A 33 -0.47 -2.94 10.38
CA SER A 33 -1.31 -3.86 9.62
C SER A 33 -2.68 -4.08 10.28
N GLY A 34 -2.75 -4.13 11.62
CA GLY A 34 -4.01 -4.23 12.35
C GLY A 34 -4.93 -3.03 12.13
N VAL A 35 -4.38 -1.81 12.15
CA VAL A 35 -5.14 -0.58 11.87
C VAL A 35 -5.65 -0.56 10.43
N LEU A 36 -4.82 -0.96 9.47
CA LEU A 36 -5.22 -1.03 8.04
C LEU A 36 -6.30 -2.08 7.79
N ALA A 37 -6.21 -3.25 8.45
CA ALA A 37 -7.22 -4.30 8.35
C ALA A 37 -8.57 -3.85 8.91
N LEU A 38 -8.57 -3.21 10.08
CA LEU A 38 -9.78 -2.63 10.69
C LEU A 38 -10.38 -1.55 9.80
N GLY A 39 -9.55 -0.64 9.26
CA GLY A 39 -10.00 0.41 8.34
C GLY A 39 -10.66 -0.13 7.07
N ASN A 40 -10.17 -1.25 6.54
CA ASN A 40 -10.77 -1.94 5.40
C ASN A 40 -12.14 -2.52 5.74
N ILE A 41 -12.26 -3.21 6.88
CA ILE A 41 -13.54 -3.81 7.32
C ILE A 41 -14.58 -2.71 7.54
N VAL A 42 -14.23 -1.64 8.24
CA VAL A 42 -15.13 -0.51 8.49
C VAL A 42 -15.59 0.12 7.17
N SER A 43 -14.66 0.37 6.24
CA SER A 43 -14.99 0.91 4.91
C SER A 43 -15.96 0.01 4.13
N ARG A 44 -15.78 -1.31 4.20
CA ARG A 44 -16.70 -2.28 3.57
C ARG A 44 -18.10 -2.24 4.19
N VAL A 45 -18.19 -2.24 5.51
CA VAL A 45 -19.49 -2.19 6.21
C VAL A 45 -20.21 -0.88 5.90
N LEU A 46 -19.49 0.24 5.84
CA LEU A 46 -20.07 1.54 5.51
C LEU A 46 -20.56 1.59 4.05
N GLY A 47 -19.81 0.97 3.12
CA GLY A 47 -20.24 0.77 1.73
C GLY A 47 -21.50 -0.09 1.62
N MET A 48 -21.56 -1.22 2.34
CA MET A 48 -22.76 -2.06 2.38
C MET A 48 -23.96 -1.30 2.96
N ALA A 49 -23.77 -0.53 4.02
CA ALA A 49 -24.82 0.32 4.59
C ALA A 49 -25.32 1.36 3.58
N ARG A 50 -24.41 2.00 2.83
CA ARG A 50 -24.77 2.90 1.71
C ARG A 50 -25.62 2.17 0.68
N ASP A 51 -25.22 0.98 0.26
CA ASP A 51 -25.93 0.22 -0.76
C ASP A 51 -27.33 -0.20 -0.29
N VAL A 52 -27.48 -0.61 0.98
CA VAL A 52 -28.78 -0.91 1.60
C VAL A 52 -29.66 0.33 1.71
N VAL A 53 -29.11 1.48 2.08
CA VAL A 53 -29.83 2.76 2.16
C VAL A 53 -30.31 3.20 0.78
N LEU A 54 -29.46 3.10 -0.24
CA LEU A 54 -29.83 3.37 -1.63
C LEU A 54 -30.93 2.43 -2.12
N ALA A 55 -30.82 1.13 -1.82
CA ALA A 55 -31.85 0.14 -2.18
C ALA A 55 -33.20 0.39 -1.48
N ASN A 56 -33.20 0.90 -0.25
CA ASN A 56 -34.42 1.24 0.48
C ASN A 56 -35.04 2.56 0.00
N LEU A 57 -34.23 3.59 -0.28
CA LEU A 57 -34.70 4.92 -0.71
C LEU A 57 -35.19 4.95 -2.15
N PHE A 58 -34.50 4.25 -3.05
CA PHE A 58 -34.85 4.19 -4.48
C PHE A 58 -35.67 2.96 -4.85
N GLY A 59 -35.88 2.02 -3.90
CA GLY A 59 -36.42 0.68 -4.18
C GLY A 59 -35.44 -0.17 -5.00
N ALA A 60 -35.79 -1.42 -5.32
CA ALA A 60 -35.10 -2.25 -6.32
C ALA A 60 -35.27 -1.65 -7.74
N SER A 61 -34.79 -0.43 -7.94
CA SER A 61 -35.02 0.37 -9.13
C SER A 61 -33.94 0.07 -10.14
N ARG A 62 -34.39 -0.26 -11.36
CA ARG A 62 -33.58 -0.45 -12.57
C ARG A 62 -32.59 0.71 -12.82
N ALA A 63 -32.82 1.88 -12.24
CA ALA A 63 -31.91 3.02 -12.29
C ALA A 63 -30.61 2.81 -11.50
N VAL A 64 -30.66 2.16 -10.32
CA VAL A 64 -29.48 1.87 -9.50
C VAL A 64 -28.63 0.78 -10.16
N ASP A 65 -29.27 -0.25 -10.73
CA ASP A 65 -28.58 -1.27 -11.52
C ASP A 65 -27.92 -0.69 -12.77
N ALA A 66 -28.63 0.16 -13.52
CA ALA A 66 -28.07 0.82 -14.70
C ALA A 66 -26.87 1.73 -14.35
N TYR A 67 -26.95 2.46 -13.23
CA TYR A 67 -25.85 3.27 -12.73
C TYR A 67 -24.64 2.42 -12.32
N ASN A 68 -24.85 1.33 -11.59
CA ASN A 68 -23.77 0.42 -11.19
C ASN A 68 -23.11 -0.27 -12.39
N ILE A 69 -23.88 -0.67 -13.39
CA ILE A 69 -23.36 -1.25 -14.64
C ILE A 69 -22.58 -0.21 -15.44
N ALA A 70 -23.06 1.03 -15.52
CA ALA A 70 -22.35 2.11 -16.21
C ALA A 70 -20.98 2.41 -15.58
N LEU A 71 -20.87 2.28 -14.25
CA LEU A 71 -19.61 2.50 -13.53
C LEU A 71 -18.64 1.31 -13.58
N ILE A 72 -19.11 0.11 -13.95
CA ILE A 72 -18.25 -1.06 -14.08
C ILE A 72 -17.25 -0.87 -15.21
N ILE A 73 -17.66 -0.35 -16.36
CA ILE A 73 -16.80 -0.19 -17.55
C ILE A 73 -15.56 0.67 -17.27
N PRO A 74 -15.69 1.91 -16.73
CA PRO A 74 -14.53 2.73 -16.42
C PRO A 74 -13.71 2.17 -15.25
N LYS A 75 -14.36 1.59 -14.23
CA LYS A 75 -13.66 1.00 -13.09
C LYS A 75 -12.80 -0.19 -13.51
N THR A 76 -13.32 -1.08 -14.34
CA THR A 76 -12.56 -2.24 -14.82
C THR A 76 -11.41 -1.81 -15.72
N LEU A 77 -11.60 -0.80 -16.57
CA LEU A 77 -10.52 -0.23 -17.37
C LEU A 77 -9.41 0.36 -16.48
N HIS A 78 -9.77 1.15 -15.47
CA HIS A 78 -8.82 1.70 -14.50
C HIS A 78 -8.10 0.60 -13.70
N ASP A 79 -8.82 -0.40 -13.22
CA ASP A 79 -8.26 -1.51 -12.46
C ASP A 79 -7.28 -2.33 -13.31
N LEU A 80 -7.54 -2.52 -14.60
CA LEU A 80 -6.59 -3.15 -15.53
C LEU A 80 -5.31 -2.32 -15.72
N LEU A 81 -5.41 -0.98 -15.73
CA LEU A 81 -4.26 -0.08 -15.85
C LEU A 81 -3.40 -0.07 -14.57
N ILE A 82 -4.03 -0.07 -13.39
CA ILE A 82 -3.35 0.00 -12.09
C ILE A 82 -2.78 -1.37 -11.66
N ALA A 83 -3.54 -2.45 -11.87
CA ALA A 83 -3.14 -3.80 -11.46
C ALA A 83 -1.93 -4.35 -12.23
N GLY A 84 -1.63 -3.80 -13.43
CA GLY A 84 -0.57 -4.31 -14.30
C GLY A 84 0.84 -4.05 -13.78
N HIS A 85 1.21 -2.78 -13.56
CA HIS A 85 2.63 -2.42 -13.38
C HIS A 85 2.85 -1.14 -12.56
N VAL A 86 1.83 -0.29 -12.47
CA VAL A 86 1.94 1.04 -11.88
C VAL A 86 2.16 0.95 -10.36
N ASN A 87 1.44 0.07 -9.65
CA ASN A 87 1.51 -0.01 -8.20
C ASN A 87 2.87 -0.52 -7.66
N SER A 88 3.54 -1.46 -8.34
CA SER A 88 4.82 -2.00 -7.88
C SER A 88 5.99 -1.04 -8.10
N ALA A 89 5.89 -0.16 -9.10
CA ALA A 89 6.90 0.87 -9.39
C ALA A 89 6.68 2.16 -8.59
N ILE A 90 5.43 2.53 -8.27
CA ILE A 90 5.11 3.80 -7.58
C ILE A 90 5.76 3.89 -6.19
N VAL A 91 5.65 2.85 -5.36
CA VAL A 91 6.17 2.90 -3.99
C VAL A 91 7.69 3.13 -3.93
N PRO A 92 8.52 2.34 -4.65
CA PRO A 92 9.97 2.58 -4.67
C PRO A 92 10.33 3.92 -5.34
N VAL A 93 9.64 4.34 -6.40
CA VAL A 93 9.89 5.64 -7.07
C VAL A 93 9.62 6.82 -6.12
N LEU A 94 8.49 6.81 -5.39
CA LEU A 94 8.20 7.84 -4.41
C LEU A 94 9.20 7.84 -3.24
N SER A 95 9.61 6.64 -2.79
CA SER A 95 10.64 6.51 -1.75
C SER A 95 11.99 7.06 -2.20
N GLU A 96 12.35 6.85 -3.47
CA GLU A 96 13.59 7.34 -4.05
C GLU A 96 13.58 8.87 -4.24
N THR A 97 12.49 9.44 -4.76
CA THR A 97 12.32 10.90 -4.87
C THR A 97 12.35 11.57 -3.50
N ALA A 98 11.67 11.00 -2.51
CA ALA A 98 11.66 11.54 -1.15
C ALA A 98 13.06 11.59 -0.54
N ALA A 99 13.87 10.57 -0.80
CA ALA A 99 15.23 10.44 -0.27
C ALA A 99 16.26 11.32 -1.02
N LYS A 100 16.12 11.49 -2.33
CA LYS A 100 17.11 12.21 -3.16
C LYS A 100 16.79 13.69 -3.33
N ASP A 101 15.54 14.04 -3.62
CA ASP A 101 15.16 15.38 -4.08
C ASP A 101 14.38 16.18 -3.01
N GLY A 102 14.09 15.54 -1.87
CA GLY A 102 13.45 16.16 -0.72
C GLY A 102 11.94 16.38 -0.89
N GLN A 103 11.32 16.97 0.14
CA GLN A 103 9.85 17.05 0.25
C GLN A 103 9.18 17.83 -0.88
N LYS A 104 9.80 18.90 -1.40
CA LYS A 104 9.19 19.72 -2.47
C LYS A 104 9.02 18.95 -3.78
N ALA A 105 10.02 18.17 -4.19
CA ALA A 105 9.94 17.34 -5.39
C ALA A 105 8.92 16.21 -5.22
N LEU A 106 8.86 15.61 -4.03
CA LEU A 106 7.84 14.62 -3.69
C LEU A 106 6.40 15.18 -3.82
N TYR A 107 6.13 16.38 -3.29
CA TYR A 107 4.81 17.01 -3.41
C TYR A 107 4.44 17.35 -4.86
N GLN A 108 5.41 17.72 -5.70
CA GLN A 108 5.15 17.96 -7.12
C GLN A 108 4.79 16.66 -7.85
N LEU A 109 5.56 15.59 -7.65
CA LEU A 109 5.27 14.27 -8.20
C LEU A 109 3.92 13.74 -7.71
N LEU A 110 3.64 13.88 -6.41
CA LEU A 110 2.37 13.47 -5.83
C LEU A 110 1.20 14.28 -6.42
N SER A 111 1.36 15.61 -6.56
CA SER A 111 0.31 16.47 -7.14
C SER A 111 0.01 16.14 -8.60
N VAL A 112 1.02 15.75 -9.39
CA VAL A 112 0.84 15.33 -10.80
C VAL A 112 0.15 13.98 -10.88
N LEU A 113 0.55 13.02 -10.03
CA LEU A 113 -0.14 11.72 -9.96
C LEU A 113 -1.59 11.88 -9.52
N PHE A 114 -1.85 12.76 -8.55
CA PHE A 114 -3.20 13.02 -8.04
C PHE A 114 -4.08 13.72 -9.08
N SER A 115 -3.55 14.71 -9.80
CA SER A 115 -4.31 15.40 -10.84
C SER A 115 -4.61 14.47 -12.01
N LEU A 116 -3.65 13.64 -12.43
CA LEU A 116 -3.84 12.64 -13.46
C LEU A 116 -4.89 11.61 -13.06
N ALA A 117 -4.85 11.11 -11.82
CA ALA A 117 -5.83 10.16 -11.30
C ALA A 117 -7.24 10.76 -11.08
N THR A 118 -7.35 12.08 -10.91
CA THR A 118 -8.63 12.78 -10.74
C THR A 118 -9.29 13.14 -12.07
N VAL A 119 -8.50 13.33 -13.12
CA VAL A 119 -8.97 13.71 -14.46
C VAL A 119 -9.46 12.50 -15.26
N ILE A 120 -8.95 11.30 -14.96
CA ILE A 120 -9.33 10.02 -15.58
C ILE A 120 -10.55 9.43 -14.88
#